data_AF-A0A1V6NEZ3-F1
#
_entry.id   AF-A0A1V6NEZ3-F1
#
_cell.length_a   1.000
_cell.length_b   1.000
_cell.length_c   1.000
_cell.angle_alpha   90.00
_cell.angle_beta   90.00
_cell.angle_gamma   90.00
#
_symmetry.space_group_name_H-M   'P 1'
#
loop_
_entity.id
_entity.type
_entity.pdbx_description
1 polymer ?
#
loop_
_entity_poly.entity_id
_entity_poly.type
_entity_poly.pdbx_seq_one_letter_code
_entity_poly.pdbx_strand_id
1 'polypeptide(L)'
;MFKKDIPPSNRSKVKSSVQRGLRQKLLETYPGLEPFIEDVMPKKASLEAVKLPDRVTLYTIDSTPLFFQPIDGPPVPHLRLIHAYPSAVPTIQIDRGAIRFVLSGATLMAPGLTSPGGRLPDAEHALEAGQIVGVKAEGKEEICMIGMLKVGTEEIKSKGKGVVIDEGHYLGDGLWRMHLD
;
A
#
# COMPACT_ATOMS: atom_id res chain seq x y z
N MET A 1 5.36 -5.94 7.93
CA MET A 1 4.09 -5.72 8.63
C MET A 1 3.25 -7.01 8.72
N PHE A 2 2.68 -7.56 7.65
CA PHE A 2 1.68 -8.65 7.77
C PHE A 2 2.16 -10.06 7.38
N LYS A 3 3.40 -10.45 7.71
CA LYS A 3 3.97 -11.75 7.24
C LYS A 3 3.25 -12.99 7.79
N LYS A 4 2.72 -12.88 9.02
CA LYS A 4 2.00 -13.96 9.70
C LYS A 4 0.51 -13.78 9.49
N ASP A 5 -0.24 -14.87 9.61
CA ASP A 5 -1.70 -14.79 9.61
C ASP A 5 -2.19 -13.90 10.75
N ILE A 6 -3.19 -13.08 10.41
CA ILE A 6 -3.78 -12.14 11.35
C ILE A 6 -4.92 -12.86 12.06
N PRO A 7 -4.90 -12.98 13.41
CA PRO A 7 -5.98 -13.63 14.14
C PRO A 7 -7.28 -12.82 14.01
N PRO A 8 -8.44 -13.44 14.28
CA PRO A 8 -9.71 -12.72 14.37
C PRO A 8 -9.58 -11.51 15.30
N SER A 9 -10.12 -10.37 14.86
CA SER A 9 -9.97 -9.12 15.59
C SER A 9 -11.30 -8.39 15.76
N ASN A 10 -11.36 -7.60 16.83
CA ASN A 10 -12.51 -6.79 17.16
C ASN A 10 -12.75 -5.74 16.07
N ARG A 11 -13.98 -5.78 15.54
CA ARG A 11 -14.53 -4.81 14.60
C ARG A 11 -15.40 -3.81 15.35
N SER A 12 -15.29 -2.53 15.01
CA SER A 12 -16.14 -1.48 15.57
C SER A 12 -16.55 -0.48 14.50
N LYS A 13 -17.75 0.09 14.63
CA LYS A 13 -18.20 1.16 13.74
C LYS A 13 -17.41 2.45 14.01
N VAL A 14 -16.99 3.10 12.94
CA VAL A 14 -16.33 4.40 13.00
C VAL A 14 -17.39 5.50 13.09
N LYS A 15 -17.19 6.46 13.99
CA LYS A 15 -18.08 7.63 14.10
C LYS A 15 -18.05 8.44 12.81
N SER A 16 -19.19 8.97 12.40
CA SER A 16 -19.31 9.73 11.13
C SER A 16 -18.37 10.95 11.05
N SER A 17 -18.06 11.61 12.18
CA SER A 17 -17.07 12.69 12.21
C SER A 17 -15.66 12.21 11.87
N VAL A 18 -15.25 11.06 12.43
CA VAL A 18 -13.95 10.44 12.16
C VAL A 18 -13.88 9.92 10.73
N GLN A 19 -14.96 9.29 10.23
CA GLN A 19 -15.05 8.82 8.84
C GLN A 19 -14.84 9.97 7.84
N ARG A 20 -15.44 11.14 8.06
CA ARG A 20 -15.22 12.32 7.21
C ARG A 20 -13.76 12.77 7.20
N GLY A 21 -13.11 12.80 8.38
CA GLY A 21 -11.69 13.14 8.49
C GLY A 21 -10.77 12.13 7.80
N LEU A 22 -11.05 10.84 7.94
CA LEU A 22 -10.31 9.78 7.24
C LEU A 22 -10.46 9.87 5.73
N ARG A 23 -11.68 10.14 5.25
CA ARG A 23 -11.96 10.33 3.82
C ARG A 23 -11.19 11.52 3.25
N GLN A 24 -11.16 12.65 3.96
CA GLN A 24 -10.38 13.82 3.57
C GLN A 24 -8.88 13.49 3.53
N LYS A 25 -8.34 12.87 4.59
CA LYS A 25 -6.92 12.46 4.65
C LYS A 25 -6.54 11.51 3.52
N LEU A 26 -7.43 10.59 3.15
CA LEU A 26 -7.21 9.66 2.03
C LEU A 26 -7.10 10.41 0.70
N LEU A 27 -7.98 11.40 0.44
CA LEU A 27 -7.94 12.22 -0.77
C LEU A 27 -6.72 13.16 -0.82
N GLU A 28 -6.34 13.74 0.31
CA GLU A 28 -5.11 14.55 0.41
C GLU A 28 -3.87 13.72 0.11
N THR A 29 -3.86 12.45 0.54
CA THR A 29 -2.74 11.52 0.30
C THR A 29 -2.76 10.96 -1.12
N TYR A 30 -3.94 10.67 -1.67
CA TYR A 30 -4.14 10.05 -2.99
C TYR A 30 -5.19 10.81 -3.82
N PRO A 31 -4.83 11.96 -4.41
CA PRO A 31 -5.76 12.77 -5.20
C PRO A 31 -6.37 12.01 -6.39
N GLY A 32 -5.66 11.01 -6.92
CA GLY A 32 -6.16 10.14 -8.00
C GLY A 32 -7.41 9.32 -7.64
N LEU A 33 -7.77 9.21 -6.36
CA LEU A 33 -9.02 8.58 -5.92
C LEU A 33 -10.22 9.53 -5.95
N GLU A 34 -10.02 10.85 -6.09
CA GLU A 34 -11.10 11.84 -6.03
C GLU A 34 -12.23 11.57 -7.04
N PRO A 35 -11.98 11.18 -8.30
CA PRO A 35 -13.05 10.86 -9.24
C PRO A 35 -13.89 9.63 -8.84
N PHE A 36 -13.35 8.74 -8.00
CA PHE A 36 -13.93 7.43 -7.66
C PHE A 36 -14.36 7.34 -6.19
N ILE A 37 -14.23 8.43 -5.43
CA ILE A 37 -14.33 8.38 -3.97
C ILE A 37 -15.74 8.01 -3.47
N GLU A 38 -16.79 8.28 -4.24
CA GLU A 38 -18.14 7.85 -3.87
C GLU A 38 -18.35 6.36 -4.06
N ASP A 39 -17.58 5.69 -4.93
CA ASP A 39 -17.58 4.23 -5.06
C ASP A 39 -16.68 3.60 -3.99
N VAL A 40 -15.52 4.21 -3.71
CA VAL A 40 -14.54 3.70 -2.73
C VAL A 40 -15.02 3.86 -1.29
N MET A 41 -15.55 5.03 -0.94
CA MET A 41 -15.91 5.36 0.44
C MET A 41 -17.17 6.25 0.51
N PRO A 42 -18.35 5.76 0.07
CA PRO A 42 -19.58 6.56 0.00
C PRO A 42 -19.92 7.26 1.33
N LYS A 43 -20.44 8.49 1.27
CA LYS A 43 -20.70 9.31 2.49
C LYS A 43 -21.66 8.65 3.49
N LYS A 44 -22.60 7.83 3.01
CA LYS A 44 -23.63 7.16 3.83
C LYS A 44 -23.23 5.74 4.25
N ALA A 45 -22.14 5.20 3.71
CA ALA A 45 -21.67 3.87 4.06
C ALA A 45 -21.16 3.83 5.50
N SER A 46 -21.34 2.69 6.16
CA SER A 46 -20.88 2.48 7.53
C SER A 46 -19.43 2.00 7.51
N LEU A 47 -18.48 2.91 7.75
CA LEU A 47 -17.08 2.54 7.88
C LEU A 47 -16.85 1.78 9.19
N GLU A 48 -16.13 0.67 9.11
CA GLU A 48 -15.75 -0.15 10.23
C GLU A 48 -14.23 -0.14 10.41
N ALA A 49 -13.77 -0.21 11.65
CA ALA A 49 -12.38 -0.31 12.04
C ALA A 49 -12.11 -1.70 12.61
N VAL A 50 -11.09 -2.38 12.08
CA VAL A 50 -10.61 -3.67 12.54
C VAL A 50 -9.19 -3.49 13.06
N LYS A 51 -8.97 -3.78 14.35
CA LYS A 51 -7.63 -3.64 14.95
C LYS A 51 -6.70 -4.71 14.38
N LEU A 52 -5.52 -4.35 13.93
CA LEU A 52 -4.51 -5.31 13.50
C LEU A 52 -3.36 -5.35 14.53
N PRO A 53 -2.45 -6.32 14.45
CA PRO A 53 -1.16 -6.27 15.14
C PRO A 53 -0.39 -4.97 14.86
N ASP A 54 0.65 -4.72 15.65
CA ASP A 54 1.59 -3.60 15.46
C ASP A 54 0.93 -2.20 15.46
N ARG A 55 -0.18 -2.03 16.18
CA ARG A 55 -0.93 -0.77 16.31
C ARG A 55 -1.40 -0.21 14.96
N VAL A 56 -1.78 -1.10 14.05
CA VAL A 56 -2.39 -0.76 12.77
C VAL A 56 -3.91 -0.94 12.86
N THR A 57 -4.66 -0.07 12.19
CA THR A 57 -6.11 -0.22 12.04
C THR A 57 -6.46 -0.40 10.57
N LEU A 58 -7.18 -1.46 10.23
CA LEU A 58 -7.78 -1.65 8.91
C LEU A 58 -9.16 -1.02 8.88
N TYR A 59 -9.48 -0.34 7.79
CA TYR A 59 -10.79 0.24 7.56
C TYR A 59 -11.52 -0.47 6.43
N THR A 60 -12.76 -0.86 6.69
CA THR A 60 -13.60 -1.66 5.79
C THR A 60 -14.99 -1.06 5.63
N ILE A 61 -15.64 -1.35 4.51
CA ILE A 61 -17.08 -1.16 4.30
C ILE A 61 -17.63 -2.52 3.85
N ASP A 62 -18.66 -3.03 4.52
CA ASP A 62 -19.29 -4.32 4.19
C ASP A 62 -18.25 -5.43 3.98
N SER A 63 -17.32 -5.57 4.94
CA SER A 63 -16.19 -6.51 4.89
C SER A 63 -15.21 -6.34 3.71
N THR A 64 -15.36 -5.31 2.89
CA THR A 64 -14.41 -4.95 1.83
C THR A 64 -13.30 -4.05 2.40
N PRO A 65 -12.02 -4.47 2.38
CA PRO A 65 -10.91 -3.68 2.91
C PRO A 65 -10.55 -2.52 1.97
N LEU A 66 -10.47 -1.32 2.52
CA LEU A 66 -10.16 -0.10 1.76
C LEU A 66 -8.70 0.33 1.95
N PHE A 67 -8.32 0.63 3.19
CA PHE A 67 -6.97 1.07 3.55
C PHE A 67 -6.69 0.70 5.01
N PHE A 68 -5.41 0.61 5.36
CA PHE A 68 -4.95 0.45 6.73
C PHE A 68 -4.11 1.64 7.15
N GLN A 69 -4.06 1.92 8.44
CA GLN A 69 -3.33 3.07 8.97
C GLN A 69 -2.57 2.68 10.24
N PRO A 70 -1.23 2.78 10.24
CA PRO A 70 -0.44 2.80 11.47
C PRO A 70 -0.83 4.02 12.33
N ILE A 71 -0.75 3.92 13.66
CA ILE A 71 -1.21 4.96 14.60
C ILE A 71 -0.75 6.38 14.25
N ASP A 72 0.51 6.54 13.83
CA ASP A 72 1.12 7.83 13.46
C ASP A 72 1.46 7.93 11.97
N GLY A 73 0.87 7.05 11.14
CA GLY A 73 1.14 6.96 9.70
C GLY A 73 0.07 7.60 8.81
N PRO A 74 0.39 7.81 7.52
CA PRO A 74 -0.62 8.09 6.51
C PRO A 74 -1.50 6.84 6.29
N PRO A 75 -2.73 7.01 5.74
CA PRO A 75 -3.50 5.87 5.26
C PRO A 75 -2.74 5.19 4.12
N VAL A 76 -2.67 3.85 4.15
CA VAL A 76 -2.07 3.02 3.10
C VAL A 76 -3.17 2.19 2.45
N PRO A 77 -3.46 2.40 1.15
CA PRO A 77 -4.46 1.64 0.42
C PRO A 77 -4.23 0.14 0.50
N HIS A 78 -5.31 -0.63 0.60
CA HIS A 78 -5.24 -2.08 0.50
C HIS A 78 -4.96 -2.49 -0.95
N LEU A 79 -4.27 -3.62 -1.18
CA LEU A 79 -3.95 -4.08 -2.54
C LEU A 79 -5.19 -4.28 -3.41
N ARG A 80 -6.29 -4.78 -2.83
CA ARG A 80 -7.58 -4.91 -3.53
C ARG A 80 -8.12 -3.57 -4.03
N LEU A 81 -7.98 -2.50 -3.26
CA LEU A 81 -8.38 -1.16 -3.69
C LEU A 81 -7.50 -0.67 -4.84
N ILE A 82 -6.19 -0.87 -4.73
CA ILE A 82 -5.24 -0.45 -5.76
C ILE A 82 -5.36 -1.29 -7.04
N HIS A 83 -5.75 -2.55 -6.96
CA HIS A 83 -6.04 -3.35 -8.15
C HIS A 83 -7.26 -2.82 -8.92
N ALA A 84 -8.25 -2.25 -8.23
CA ALA A 84 -9.37 -1.56 -8.86
C ALA A 84 -9.00 -0.17 -9.42
N TYR A 85 -8.09 0.54 -8.74
CA TYR A 85 -7.66 1.90 -9.11
C TYR A 85 -6.13 2.02 -9.17
N PRO A 86 -5.46 1.38 -10.14
CA PRO A 86 -4.00 1.27 -10.16
C PRO A 86 -3.27 2.60 -10.38
N SER A 87 -3.96 3.61 -10.94
CA SER A 87 -3.43 4.96 -11.14
C SER A 87 -3.49 5.84 -9.87
N ALA A 88 -4.07 5.35 -8.78
CA ALA A 88 -4.22 6.11 -7.53
C ALA A 88 -2.90 6.30 -6.77
N VAL A 89 -1.89 5.49 -7.07
CA VAL A 89 -0.57 5.53 -6.41
C VAL A 89 0.53 5.56 -7.46
N PRO A 90 1.65 6.27 -7.19
CA PRO A 90 2.83 6.14 -8.02
C PRO A 90 3.39 4.71 -7.92
N THR A 91 4.04 4.25 -8.99
CA THR A 91 4.53 2.87 -9.06
C THR A 91 6.01 2.77 -9.43
N ILE A 92 6.67 1.77 -8.86
CA ILE A 92 8.01 1.31 -9.23
C ILE A 92 7.92 -0.15 -9.71
N GLN A 93 8.89 -0.63 -10.49
CA GLN A 93 8.90 -2.02 -10.97
C GLN A 93 10.14 -2.76 -10.50
N ILE A 94 9.95 -3.96 -9.96
CA ILE A 94 11.04 -4.89 -9.63
C ILE A 94 11.27 -5.87 -10.77
N ASP A 95 12.51 -6.33 -10.91
CA ASP A 95 12.86 -7.44 -11.81
C ASP A 95 12.29 -8.79 -11.36
N ARG A 96 12.36 -9.77 -12.27
CA ARG A 96 11.94 -11.16 -12.02
C ARG A 96 12.59 -11.82 -10.81
N GLY A 97 13.86 -11.51 -10.52
CA GLY A 97 14.62 -12.11 -9.42
C GLY A 97 14.10 -11.71 -8.04
N ALA A 98 13.63 -10.46 -7.93
CA ALA A 98 13.10 -9.90 -6.68
C ALA A 98 11.68 -10.39 -6.35
N ILE A 99 10.87 -10.81 -7.34
CA ILE A 99 9.44 -11.15 -7.16
C ILE A 99 9.22 -12.13 -6.01
N ARG A 100 9.94 -13.27 -6.01
CA ARG A 100 9.75 -14.32 -5.00
C ARG A 100 10.01 -13.81 -3.58
N PHE A 101 10.96 -12.89 -3.44
CA PHE A 101 11.37 -12.37 -2.13
C PHE A 101 10.37 -11.34 -1.63
N VAL A 102 9.88 -10.46 -2.50
CA VAL A 102 8.80 -9.51 -2.18
C VAL A 102 7.54 -10.25 -1.75
N LEU A 103 7.14 -11.30 -2.47
CA LEU A 103 5.99 -12.14 -2.12
C LEU A 103 6.22 -13.04 -0.88
N SER A 104 7.44 -13.06 -0.34
CA SER A 104 7.77 -13.69 0.95
C SER A 104 7.91 -12.67 2.08
N GLY A 105 7.60 -11.39 1.80
CA GLY A 105 7.73 -10.28 2.74
C GLY A 105 9.17 -9.86 3.02
N ALA A 106 10.14 -10.23 2.18
CA ALA A 106 11.51 -9.74 2.34
C ALA A 106 11.60 -8.22 2.11
N THR A 107 12.61 -7.61 2.70
CA THR A 107 12.96 -6.21 2.42
C THR A 107 13.30 -6.03 0.93
N LEU A 108 12.70 -5.04 0.29
CA LEU A 108 13.03 -4.65 -1.08
C LEU A 108 14.32 -3.85 -1.07
N MET A 109 15.30 -4.34 -1.83
CA MET A 109 16.62 -3.73 -1.97
C MET A 109 16.75 -3.04 -3.32
N ALA A 110 17.53 -1.97 -3.38
CA ALA A 110 17.74 -1.17 -4.58
C ALA A 110 18.16 -1.96 -5.84
N PRO A 111 19.00 -3.03 -5.78
CA PRO A 111 19.39 -3.77 -6.98
C PRO A 111 18.23 -4.37 -7.78
N GLY A 112 17.11 -4.71 -7.12
CA GLY A 112 15.92 -5.22 -7.81
C GLY A 112 15.18 -4.18 -8.65
N LEU A 113 15.51 -2.89 -8.49
CA LEU A 113 14.90 -1.74 -9.16
C LEU A 113 15.83 -1.10 -10.20
N THR A 114 17.15 -1.27 -10.04
CA THR A 114 18.19 -0.70 -10.92
C THR A 114 18.76 -1.71 -11.92
N SER A 115 18.28 -2.95 -11.91
CA SER A 115 18.61 -3.97 -12.89
C SER A 115 17.87 -3.75 -14.22
N PRO A 116 18.21 -4.50 -15.31
CA PRO A 116 17.54 -4.36 -16.60
C PRO A 116 16.02 -4.59 -16.60
N GLY A 117 15.49 -5.33 -15.62
CA GLY A 117 14.06 -5.57 -15.44
C GLY A 117 13.37 -4.57 -14.50
N GLY A 118 14.16 -3.86 -13.68
CA GLY A 118 13.66 -2.85 -12.76
C GLY A 118 13.32 -1.53 -13.45
N ARG A 119 12.33 -0.80 -12.94
CA ARG A 119 11.97 0.54 -13.43
C ARG A 119 11.72 1.47 -12.26
N LEU A 120 12.28 2.67 -12.36
CA LEU A 120 12.03 3.80 -11.47
C LEU A 120 11.54 4.97 -12.33
N PRO A 121 10.68 5.85 -11.80
CA PRO A 121 10.19 7.02 -12.52
C PRO A 121 11.36 7.94 -12.87
N ASP A 122 11.25 8.70 -13.96
CA ASP A 122 12.26 9.69 -14.38
C ASP A 122 12.36 10.86 -13.39
N ALA A 123 13.41 11.68 -13.51
CA ALA A 123 13.72 12.74 -12.55
C ALA A 123 12.57 13.78 -12.40
N GLU A 124 11.81 14.03 -13.45
CA GLU A 124 10.62 14.92 -13.43
C GLU A 124 9.48 14.37 -12.55
N HIS A 125 9.45 13.05 -12.35
CA HIS A 125 8.46 12.33 -11.55
C HIS A 125 9.13 11.63 -10.36
N ALA A 126 10.28 12.14 -9.91
CA ALA A 126 11.02 11.57 -8.80
C ALA A 126 10.14 11.49 -7.55
N LEU A 127 10.28 10.39 -6.82
CA LEU A 127 9.55 10.15 -5.59
C LEU A 127 10.50 10.31 -4.41
N GLU A 128 9.98 10.88 -3.33
CA GLU A 128 10.70 11.19 -2.11
C GLU A 128 10.58 10.08 -1.07
N ALA A 129 11.53 10.07 -0.12
CA ALA A 129 11.42 9.22 1.06
C ALA A 129 10.12 9.54 1.84
N GLY A 130 9.47 8.49 2.35
CA GLY A 130 8.19 8.60 3.05
C GLY A 130 6.95 8.51 2.15
N GLN A 131 7.11 8.54 0.82
CA GLN A 131 5.97 8.33 -0.09
C GLN A 131 5.57 6.85 -0.18
N ILE A 132 4.25 6.61 -0.24
CA ILE A 132 3.69 5.28 -0.46
C ILE A 132 3.69 4.98 -1.97
N VAL A 133 4.21 3.82 -2.34
CA VAL A 133 4.32 3.37 -3.74
C VAL A 133 3.75 1.98 -3.93
N GLY A 134 3.14 1.77 -5.10
CA GLY A 134 2.84 0.42 -5.61
C GLY A 134 4.08 -0.18 -6.26
N VAL A 135 4.33 -1.47 -6.01
CA VAL A 135 5.41 -2.23 -6.62
C VAL A 135 4.84 -3.19 -7.65
N LYS A 136 5.16 -2.95 -8.92
CA LYS A 136 4.87 -3.85 -10.05
C LYS A 136 5.97 -4.89 -10.19
N ALA A 137 5.61 -6.06 -10.71
CA ALA A 137 6.56 -7.10 -11.06
C ALA A 137 6.80 -7.15 -12.56
N GLU A 138 8.06 -7.30 -12.98
CA GLU A 138 8.40 -7.46 -14.40
C GLU A 138 7.59 -8.59 -15.06
N GLY A 139 6.84 -8.24 -16.11
CA GLY A 139 5.99 -9.19 -16.84
C GLY A 139 4.66 -9.52 -16.14
N LYS A 140 4.22 -8.71 -15.18
CA LYS A 140 2.91 -8.77 -14.53
C LYS A 140 2.21 -7.41 -14.62
N GLU A 141 0.88 -7.43 -14.67
CA GLU A 141 0.08 -6.20 -14.76
C GLU A 141 -0.25 -5.65 -13.36
N GLU A 142 -0.51 -6.56 -12.42
CA GLU A 142 -0.95 -6.23 -11.08
C GLU A 142 0.20 -5.83 -10.16
N ILE A 143 -0.11 -4.90 -9.25
CA ILE A 143 0.79 -4.49 -8.17
C ILE A 143 0.90 -5.65 -7.16
N CYS A 144 2.13 -6.06 -6.86
CA CYS A 144 2.40 -7.20 -5.98
C CYS A 144 2.66 -6.80 -4.52
N MET A 145 3.00 -5.53 -4.28
CA MET A 145 3.22 -4.96 -2.94
C MET A 145 2.90 -3.46 -2.93
N ILE A 146 2.44 -2.95 -1.80
CA ILE A 146 2.39 -1.53 -1.48
C ILE A 146 3.23 -1.26 -0.23
N GLY A 147 4.03 -0.20 -0.25
CA GLY A 147 4.92 0.13 0.87
C GLY A 147 5.48 1.54 0.79
N MET A 148 6.11 1.97 1.89
CA MET A 148 6.68 3.31 2.02
C MET A 148 8.15 3.31 1.61
N LEU A 149 8.54 4.25 0.75
CA LEU A 149 9.94 4.46 0.39
C LEU A 149 10.77 4.91 1.60
N LYS A 150 11.93 4.28 1.81
CA LYS A 150 12.92 4.71 2.81
C LYS A 150 13.89 5.75 2.28
N VAL A 151 14.11 5.77 0.98
CA VAL A 151 14.97 6.71 0.26
C VAL A 151 14.28 7.10 -1.04
N GLY A 152 14.58 8.29 -1.55
CA GLY A 152 13.99 8.79 -2.79
C GLY A 152 14.50 8.06 -4.04
N THR A 153 13.74 8.09 -5.14
CA THR A 153 14.05 7.32 -6.36
C THR A 153 15.35 7.73 -7.04
N GLU A 154 15.72 9.01 -6.97
CA GLU A 154 17.00 9.50 -7.50
C GLU A 154 18.20 8.97 -6.69
N GLU A 155 18.05 8.85 -5.37
CA GLU A 155 19.07 8.22 -4.53
C GLU A 155 19.21 6.73 -4.83
N ILE A 156 18.08 6.03 -5.05
CA ILE A 156 18.06 4.62 -5.44
C ILE A 156 18.83 4.42 -6.75
N LYS A 157 18.54 5.23 -7.77
CA LYS A 157 19.24 5.18 -9.07
C LYS A 157 20.73 5.45 -8.92
N SER A 158 21.10 6.48 -8.16
CA SER A 158 22.50 6.92 -8.00
C SER A 158 23.34 5.92 -7.22
N LYS A 159 22.83 5.40 -6.10
CA LYS A 159 23.60 4.50 -5.22
C LYS A 159 23.51 3.04 -5.64
N GLY A 160 22.38 2.60 -6.20
CA GLY A 160 22.13 1.22 -6.61
C GLY A 160 22.17 0.17 -5.47
N LYS A 161 22.18 0.62 -4.21
CA LYS A 161 22.30 -0.24 -3.02
C LYS A 161 21.50 0.33 -1.86
N GLY A 162 21.17 -0.53 -0.91
CA GLY A 162 20.44 -0.15 0.31
C GLY A 162 18.97 -0.59 0.29
N VAL A 163 18.30 -0.32 1.40
CA VAL A 163 16.91 -0.67 1.65
C VAL A 163 16.00 0.37 0.99
N VAL A 164 15.03 -0.10 0.21
CA VAL A 164 14.03 0.75 -0.45
C VAL A 164 12.69 0.68 0.27
N ILE A 165 12.22 -0.53 0.60
CA ILE A 165 11.01 -0.78 1.39
C ILE A 165 11.31 -1.94 2.34
N ASP A 166 11.16 -1.74 3.65
CA ASP A 166 11.32 -2.79 4.68
C ASP A 166 9.99 -3.37 5.16
N GLU A 167 8.92 -2.58 5.07
CA GLU A 167 7.58 -2.95 5.46
C GLU A 167 6.59 -2.60 4.35
N GLY A 168 5.83 -3.61 3.94
CA GLY A 168 4.75 -3.45 2.98
C GLY A 168 3.65 -4.49 3.19
N HIS A 169 2.53 -4.23 2.52
CA HIS A 169 1.46 -5.18 2.31
C HIS A 169 1.63 -5.79 0.93
N TYR A 170 1.69 -7.12 0.83
CA TYR A 170 2.01 -7.84 -0.42
C TYR A 170 1.02 -8.98 -0.69
N LEU A 171 0.95 -9.42 -1.95
CA LEU A 171 0.05 -10.51 -2.33
C LEU A 171 0.43 -11.81 -1.60
N GLY A 172 -0.54 -12.41 -0.94
CA GLY A 172 -0.34 -13.63 -0.15
C GLY A 172 0.12 -13.39 1.29
N ASP A 173 0.26 -12.15 1.74
CA ASP A 173 0.48 -11.86 3.17
C ASP A 173 -0.78 -12.12 4.02
N GLY A 174 -0.64 -12.01 5.35
CA GLY A 174 -1.72 -12.26 6.30
C GLY A 174 -2.88 -11.27 6.17
N LEU A 175 -2.65 -10.04 5.69
CA LEU A 175 -3.71 -9.08 5.43
C LEU A 175 -4.46 -9.41 4.14
N TRP A 176 -3.75 -9.85 3.09
CA TRP A 176 -4.33 -10.30 1.83
C TRP A 176 -5.25 -11.52 2.03
N ARG A 177 -4.78 -12.48 2.84
CA ARG A 177 -5.49 -13.70 3.21
C ARG A 177 -6.56 -13.50 4.27
N MET A 178 -6.68 -12.31 4.85
CA MET A 178 -7.64 -12.05 5.91
C MET A 178 -9.06 -12.20 5.38
N HIS A 179 -9.83 -13.09 6.01
CA HIS A 179 -11.26 -13.21 5.82
C HIS A 179 -11.96 -12.25 6.78
N LEU A 180 -12.85 -11.44 6.24
CA LEU A 180 -13.60 -10.43 6.98
C LEU A 180 -15.07 -10.83 7.18
N ASP A 181 -15.46 -12.02 6.75
CA ASP A 181 -16.83 -12.55 6.87
C ASP A 181 -16.94 -13.61 7.97
#